data_AF-A0AAU4T0X3-F1
#
_entry.id   AF-A0AAU4T0X3-F1
#
_cell.length_a   1.000
_cell.length_b   1.000
_cell.length_c   1.000
_cell.angle_alpha   90.00
_cell.angle_beta   90.00
_cell.angle_gamma   90.00
#
_symmetry.space_group_name_H-M   'P 1'
#
loop_
_entity.id
_entity.type
_entity.pdbx_description
1 polymer ?
#
loop_
_entity_poly.entity_id
_entity_poly.type
_entity_poly.pdbx_seq_one_letter_code
_entity_poly.pdbx_strand_id
1 'polypeptide(L)'
;MGEDMAGGGARQPDVAVRGTSELSRFADLAGMRLYRRNIFAVTGLPADAQGRTVRSHRQRLEARLAVEETWPGDADSPLVGGHRKDEVRTAFEEFQDPRRRLVDELLWRWGDTDFGCGCPAAVHQGHDTAVRFHALVLEAEAGRVEATTDERDRQWSGAAVHWAELLEGREFRRHIAHRIKALDDPRLTEHSAYDFLDGLPRLIASPFTELADAPGLRPRLARVCAGWAEHAPFAELLPEVFEERVEAAIAKIREGQLSAMDKKNAQMYWDAVDIMNEKVLPELQGLEPFRAFIPEWRYEETARGVALALNNLAVALHRQLESPSAAQRKTVVTLAEKAYEIAPERDAAGFKANRDVIRAQFGRSGQRPVATLSPRSRQPAVARSSPRSRQPAVAKSSRRSRQPAVAKPLRKKRFAVAIVALAVLGTLWIIWGPAAAVAAVPAIVILSVSLFQG
;
A
#
# COMPACT_ATOMS: atom_id res chain seq x y z
N MET A 1 -63.80 -1.17 22.36
CA MET A 1 -63.61 0.00 21.49
C MET A 1 -62.22 0.54 21.77
N GLY A 2 -61.34 0.49 20.76
CA GLY A 2 -59.92 0.80 20.90
C GLY A 2 -59.05 -0.34 20.37
N GLU A 3 -59.27 -0.73 19.12
CA GLU A 3 -58.26 -1.39 18.29
C GLU A 3 -57.10 -0.41 18.09
N ASP A 4 -55.86 -0.83 18.28
CA ASP A 4 -54.77 -0.40 17.40
C ASP A 4 -53.48 -1.23 17.60
N MET A 5 -53.09 -1.85 16.49
CA MET A 5 -51.72 -1.99 15.98
C MET A 5 -50.71 -2.91 16.70
N ALA A 6 -50.82 -4.20 16.37
CA ALA A 6 -49.79 -4.96 15.64
C ALA A 6 -48.32 -4.51 15.78
N GLY A 7 -47.67 -4.89 16.89
CA GLY A 7 -46.22 -4.98 16.99
C GLY A 7 -45.70 -6.31 16.44
N GLY A 8 -45.86 -6.52 15.12
CA GLY A 8 -45.29 -7.67 14.41
C GLY A 8 -43.77 -7.57 14.35
N GLY A 9 -43.10 -8.06 15.39
CA GLY A 9 -41.64 -8.22 15.41
C GLY A 9 -41.20 -9.17 14.31
N ALA A 10 -40.85 -8.59 13.16
CA ALA A 10 -40.18 -9.29 12.08
C ALA A 10 -38.86 -9.85 12.62
N ARG A 11 -38.90 -11.14 12.96
CA ARG A 11 -37.72 -11.99 13.13
C ARG A 11 -36.92 -11.87 11.85
N GLN A 12 -35.83 -11.12 11.91
CA GLN A 12 -34.88 -10.99 10.82
C GLN A 12 -34.39 -12.40 10.47
N PRO A 13 -34.65 -12.89 9.24
CA PRO A 13 -34.15 -14.19 8.83
C PRO A 13 -32.66 -14.08 8.53
N ASP A 14 -31.92 -15.09 8.99
CA ASP A 14 -30.65 -15.56 8.46
C ASP A 14 -29.52 -14.55 8.23
N VAL A 15 -28.61 -14.48 9.22
CA VAL A 15 -27.16 -14.33 8.93
C VAL A 15 -26.64 -15.71 8.50
N ALA A 16 -27.16 -16.23 7.39
CA ALA A 16 -26.71 -17.45 6.73
C ALA A 16 -26.22 -17.10 5.33
N VAL A 17 -25.20 -16.25 5.25
CA VAL A 17 -24.32 -16.17 4.07
C VAL A 17 -22.88 -16.05 4.57
N ARG A 18 -22.35 -17.16 5.13
CA ARG A 18 -20.90 -17.33 5.31
C ARG A 18 -20.37 -18.24 4.20
N GLY A 19 -20.05 -17.60 3.07
CA GLY A 19 -18.91 -17.95 2.21
C GLY A 19 -18.83 -19.36 1.65
N THR A 20 -19.85 -19.80 0.92
CA THR A 20 -19.75 -20.94 -0.02
C THR A 20 -19.20 -20.52 -1.40
N SER A 21 -18.32 -19.50 -1.48
CA SER A 21 -17.61 -19.12 -2.71
C SER A 21 -16.11 -19.41 -2.62
N GLU A 22 -15.48 -19.51 -3.79
CA GLU A 22 -14.04 -19.41 -4.11
C GLU A 22 -13.13 -19.14 -2.90
N LEU A 23 -12.21 -20.06 -2.58
CA LEU A 23 -11.01 -19.88 -1.74
C LEU A 23 -11.11 -18.78 -0.62
N SER A 24 -12.24 -18.70 0.09
CA SER A 24 -12.53 -17.62 1.04
C SER A 24 -11.57 -17.57 2.23
N ARG A 25 -10.89 -18.69 2.49
CA ARG A 25 -9.87 -18.80 3.53
C ARG A 25 -8.72 -17.81 3.36
N PHE A 26 -8.41 -17.40 2.13
CA PHE A 26 -7.38 -16.39 1.90
C PHE A 26 -7.73 -15.06 2.56
N ALA A 27 -9.00 -14.63 2.48
CA ALA A 27 -9.45 -13.40 3.14
C ALA A 27 -9.50 -13.57 4.67
N ASP A 28 -9.97 -14.71 5.17
CA ASP A 28 -10.12 -14.98 6.61
C ASP A 28 -8.78 -14.94 7.39
N LEU A 29 -7.69 -15.33 6.72
CA LEU A 29 -6.35 -15.37 7.28
C LEU A 29 -5.53 -14.09 7.05
N ALA A 30 -5.97 -13.18 6.17
CA ALA A 30 -5.20 -11.99 5.82
C ALA A 30 -4.85 -11.13 7.06
N GLY A 31 -3.68 -10.47 7.01
CA GLY A 31 -3.20 -9.53 8.03
C GLY A 31 -2.19 -10.12 9.02
N MET A 32 -1.93 -9.40 10.12
CA MET A 32 -0.89 -9.74 11.11
C MET A 32 -1.15 -11.01 11.92
N ARG A 33 -2.35 -11.61 11.77
CA ARG A 33 -2.77 -12.83 12.46
C ARG A 33 -2.71 -14.09 11.57
N LEU A 34 -2.11 -13.97 10.38
CA LEU A 34 -1.96 -15.03 9.37
C LEU A 34 -1.70 -16.42 9.95
N TYR A 35 -0.64 -16.55 10.75
CA TYR A 35 -0.23 -17.83 11.31
C TYR A 35 -0.97 -18.21 12.60
N ARG A 36 -1.46 -17.23 13.38
CA ARG A 36 -2.16 -17.48 14.65
C ARG A 36 -3.54 -18.07 14.50
N ARG A 37 -4.18 -17.83 13.36
CA ARG A 37 -5.48 -18.41 13.00
C ARG A 37 -5.34 -19.71 12.22
N ASN A 38 -4.11 -20.14 11.93
CA ASN A 38 -3.86 -21.35 11.18
C ASN A 38 -4.38 -22.57 11.96
N ILE A 39 -5.17 -23.43 11.30
CA ILE A 39 -5.81 -24.56 11.98
C ILE A 39 -4.80 -25.56 12.58
N PHE A 40 -3.63 -25.74 11.95
CA PHE A 40 -2.58 -26.64 12.42
C PHE A 40 -1.82 -26.04 13.59
N ALA A 41 -1.54 -24.73 13.55
CA ALA A 41 -0.97 -24.00 14.69
C ALA A 41 -1.86 -24.12 15.94
N VAL A 42 -3.16 -23.88 15.75
CA VAL A 42 -4.16 -23.88 16.83
C VAL A 42 -4.36 -25.28 17.40
N THR A 43 -4.48 -26.30 16.54
CA THR A 43 -4.80 -27.67 16.99
C THR A 43 -3.56 -28.47 17.40
N GLY A 44 -2.36 -28.09 16.94
CA GLY A 44 -1.14 -28.88 17.11
C GLY A 44 -1.13 -30.20 16.34
N LEU A 45 -2.03 -30.37 15.36
CA LEU A 45 -2.02 -31.53 14.48
C LEU A 45 -0.95 -31.38 13.39
N PRO A 46 -0.29 -32.46 12.98
CA PRO A 46 0.56 -32.44 11.80
C PRO A 46 -0.28 -32.27 10.52
N ALA A 47 0.34 -31.73 9.48
CA ALA A 47 -0.31 -31.42 8.20
C ALA A 47 -0.94 -32.64 7.50
N ASP A 48 -0.39 -33.84 7.70
CA ASP A 48 -0.94 -35.11 7.18
C ASP A 48 -2.10 -35.68 8.00
N ALA A 49 -2.46 -35.11 9.15
CA ALA A 49 -3.46 -35.70 10.05
C ALA A 49 -4.80 -35.99 9.35
N GLN A 50 -5.28 -37.24 9.43
CA GLN A 50 -6.51 -37.68 8.77
C GLN A 50 -7.62 -38.07 9.75
N GLY A 51 -8.84 -38.24 9.23
CA GLY A 51 -10.11 -38.21 9.98
C GLY A 51 -10.14 -38.91 11.34
N ARG A 52 -9.59 -40.13 11.48
CA ARG A 52 -9.57 -40.82 12.79
C ARG A 52 -8.64 -40.12 13.79
N THR A 53 -7.43 -39.75 13.36
CA THR A 53 -6.46 -39.01 14.16
C THR A 53 -7.01 -37.65 14.56
N VAL A 54 -7.62 -36.92 13.62
CA VAL A 54 -8.23 -35.61 13.88
C VAL A 54 -9.35 -35.71 14.92
N ARG A 55 -10.27 -36.68 14.78
CA ARG A 55 -11.37 -36.88 15.75
C ARG A 55 -10.87 -37.29 17.13
N SER A 56 -9.90 -38.21 17.20
CA SER A 56 -9.29 -38.64 18.47
C SER A 56 -8.60 -37.46 19.18
N HIS A 57 -7.86 -36.65 18.43
CA HIS A 57 -7.19 -35.46 18.96
C HIS A 57 -8.19 -34.39 19.41
N ARG A 58 -9.27 -34.17 18.67
CA ARG A 58 -10.37 -33.27 19.07
C ARG A 58 -10.95 -33.66 20.42
N GLN A 59 -11.31 -34.94 20.61
CA GLN A 59 -11.85 -35.42 21.88
C GLN A 59 -10.87 -35.21 23.04
N ARG A 60 -9.58 -35.45 22.80
CA ARG A 60 -8.52 -35.22 23.79
C ARG A 60 -8.41 -33.74 24.17
N LEU A 61 -8.43 -32.84 23.19
CA LEU A 61 -8.35 -31.39 23.44
C LEU A 61 -9.60 -30.85 24.11
N GLU A 62 -10.79 -31.33 23.74
CA GLU A 62 -12.05 -30.95 24.40
C GLU A 62 -12.06 -31.35 25.89
N ALA A 63 -11.55 -32.55 26.22
CA ALA A 63 -11.40 -33.00 27.61
C ALA A 63 -10.37 -32.17 28.38
N ARG A 64 -9.22 -31.85 27.77
CA ARG A 64 -8.20 -30.99 28.38
C ARG A 64 -8.73 -29.58 28.65
N LEU A 65 -9.38 -28.97 27.66
CA LEU A 65 -9.96 -27.62 27.73
C LEU A 65 -11.26 -27.56 28.55
N ALA A 66 -11.69 -28.68 29.14
CA ALA A 66 -12.71 -28.67 30.20
C ALA A 66 -12.11 -28.32 31.56
N VAL A 67 -10.79 -28.52 31.74
CA VAL A 67 -10.05 -28.27 32.98
C VAL A 67 -9.09 -27.09 32.83
N GLU A 68 -8.43 -26.98 31.68
CA GLU A 68 -7.51 -25.89 31.36
C GLU A 68 -8.20 -24.81 30.52
N GLU A 69 -7.83 -23.54 30.75
CA GLU A 69 -8.40 -22.41 29.99
C GLU A 69 -7.77 -22.24 28.61
N THR A 70 -6.52 -22.65 28.45
CA THR A 70 -5.72 -22.44 27.23
C THR A 70 -4.95 -23.68 26.80
N TRP A 71 -4.79 -23.85 25.50
CA TRP A 71 -3.99 -24.90 24.87
C TRP A 71 -2.76 -24.27 24.17
N PRO A 72 -1.52 -24.75 24.40
CA PRO A 72 -0.32 -24.12 23.84
C PRO A 72 -0.20 -24.19 22.31
N GLY A 73 -0.99 -25.01 21.60
CA GLY A 73 -0.87 -25.17 20.15
C GLY A 73 0.13 -26.26 19.77
N ASP A 74 0.68 -26.14 18.56
CA ASP A 74 1.82 -26.92 18.08
C ASP A 74 3.08 -26.65 18.95
N ALA A 75 3.71 -27.72 19.45
CA ALA A 75 4.82 -27.61 20.40
C ALA A 75 6.10 -27.01 19.80
N ASP A 76 6.31 -27.17 18.50
CA ASP A 76 7.45 -26.58 17.80
C ASP A 76 7.06 -25.28 17.07
N SER A 77 5.90 -24.72 17.41
CA SER A 77 5.42 -23.46 16.84
C SER A 77 6.36 -22.31 17.20
N PRO A 78 6.71 -21.42 16.25
CA PRO A 78 7.37 -20.16 16.57
C PRO A 78 6.44 -19.14 17.26
N LEU A 79 5.15 -19.45 17.38
CA LEU A 79 4.15 -18.56 17.95
C LEU A 79 4.12 -18.68 19.48
N VAL A 80 4.17 -17.55 20.18
CA VAL A 80 4.12 -17.52 21.64
C VAL A 80 2.69 -17.48 22.19
N GLY A 81 2.50 -18.01 23.40
CA GLY A 81 1.19 -18.04 24.07
C GLY A 81 0.36 -19.27 23.69
N GLY A 82 -0.92 -19.26 24.10
CA GLY A 82 -1.84 -20.37 23.85
C GLY A 82 -3.15 -19.91 23.20
N HIS A 83 -3.97 -20.89 22.87
CA HIS A 83 -5.26 -20.77 22.20
C HIS A 83 -6.39 -21.08 23.17
N ARG A 84 -7.47 -20.30 23.07
CA ARG A 84 -8.66 -20.49 23.90
C ARG A 84 -9.54 -21.61 23.36
N LYS A 85 -10.43 -22.12 24.22
CA LYS A 85 -11.37 -23.20 23.88
C LYS A 85 -12.21 -22.92 22.63
N ASP A 86 -12.69 -21.70 22.48
CA ASP A 86 -13.48 -21.26 21.33
C ASP A 86 -12.66 -21.21 20.03
N GLU A 87 -11.40 -20.79 20.10
CA GLU A 87 -10.47 -20.80 18.96
C GLU A 87 -10.16 -22.22 18.51
N VAL A 88 -9.88 -23.13 19.46
CA VAL A 88 -9.62 -24.55 19.16
C VAL A 88 -10.85 -25.23 18.55
N ARG A 89 -12.05 -24.96 19.09
CA ARG A 89 -13.29 -25.47 18.52
C ARG A 89 -13.51 -24.97 17.09
N THR A 90 -13.33 -23.68 16.86
CA THR A 90 -13.46 -23.06 15.53
C THR A 90 -12.47 -23.69 14.54
N ALA A 91 -11.22 -23.91 14.95
CA ALA A 91 -10.22 -24.55 14.09
C ALA A 91 -10.63 -25.97 13.66
N PHE A 92 -11.22 -26.78 14.55
CA PHE A 92 -11.73 -28.11 14.20
C PHE A 92 -12.96 -28.10 13.27
N GLU A 93 -13.79 -27.06 13.37
CA GLU A 93 -14.91 -26.84 12.44
C GLU A 93 -14.37 -26.47 11.05
N GLU A 94 -13.39 -25.57 10.98
CA GLU A 94 -12.71 -25.17 9.73
C GLU A 94 -11.94 -26.32 9.09
N PHE A 95 -11.38 -27.23 9.89
CA PHE A 95 -10.67 -28.43 9.44
C PHE A 95 -11.54 -29.37 8.57
N GLN A 96 -12.88 -29.25 8.64
CA GLN A 96 -13.81 -30.06 7.84
C GLN A 96 -13.95 -29.58 6.38
N ASP A 97 -13.53 -28.35 6.07
CA ASP A 97 -13.48 -27.86 4.69
C ASP A 97 -12.06 -28.12 4.11
N PRO A 98 -11.92 -29.01 3.11
CA PRO A 98 -10.63 -29.38 2.53
C PRO A 98 -9.96 -28.21 1.80
N ARG A 99 -10.73 -27.24 1.30
CA ARG A 99 -10.17 -26.03 0.66
C ARG A 99 -9.52 -25.15 1.70
N ARG A 100 -10.20 -24.94 2.84
CA ARG A 100 -9.65 -24.20 3.98
C ARG A 100 -8.41 -24.92 4.50
N ARG A 101 -8.53 -26.22 4.76
CA ARG A 101 -7.43 -27.08 5.19
C ARG A 101 -6.19 -26.93 4.30
N LEU A 102 -6.35 -26.99 2.97
CA LEU A 102 -5.22 -26.88 2.06
C LEU A 102 -4.54 -25.50 2.13
N VAL A 103 -5.30 -24.41 2.26
CA VAL A 103 -4.72 -23.07 2.46
C VAL A 103 -3.96 -22.99 3.77
N ASP A 104 -4.51 -23.51 4.86
CA ASP A 104 -3.80 -23.58 6.13
C ASP A 104 -2.55 -24.49 6.04
N GLU A 105 -2.58 -25.55 5.22
CA GLU A 105 -1.44 -26.45 5.01
C GLU A 105 -0.29 -25.74 4.28
N LEU A 106 -0.60 -24.85 3.34
CA LEU A 106 0.38 -23.99 2.64
C LEU A 106 1.00 -22.91 3.53
N LEU A 107 0.43 -22.69 4.72
CA LEU A 107 0.87 -21.65 5.65
C LEU A 107 1.29 -22.23 7.00
N TRP A 108 1.49 -23.54 7.08
CA TRP A 108 2.01 -24.17 8.28
C TRP A 108 3.11 -25.16 7.96
N ARG A 109 3.88 -25.54 8.97
CA ARG A 109 4.98 -26.48 8.76
C ARG A 109 4.46 -27.85 8.32
N TRP A 110 5.19 -28.46 7.39
CA TRP A 110 5.00 -29.82 6.94
C TRP A 110 5.80 -30.81 7.80
N GLY A 111 6.94 -30.37 8.33
CA GLY A 111 7.86 -31.18 9.13
C GLY A 111 8.49 -32.32 8.32
N ASP A 112 8.89 -33.38 9.03
CA ASP A 112 9.47 -34.60 8.43
C ASP A 112 8.40 -35.55 7.86
N THR A 113 7.20 -35.03 7.60
CA THR A 113 6.05 -35.80 7.14
C THR A 113 6.26 -36.29 5.71
N ASP A 114 6.18 -37.60 5.51
CA ASP A 114 6.17 -38.19 4.17
C ASP A 114 4.74 -38.18 3.60
N PHE A 115 4.48 -37.20 2.73
CA PHE A 115 3.20 -37.11 2.02
C PHE A 115 3.11 -38.10 0.84
N GLY A 116 4.17 -38.84 0.51
CA GLY A 116 4.24 -39.67 -0.70
C GLY A 116 4.23 -38.85 -1.99
N CYS A 117 4.60 -37.56 -1.94
CA CYS A 117 4.60 -36.64 -3.09
C CYS A 117 5.69 -36.96 -4.12
N GLY A 118 6.72 -37.72 -3.75
CA GLY A 118 7.94 -37.92 -4.56
C GLY A 118 8.77 -36.65 -4.78
N CYS A 119 8.43 -35.56 -4.07
CA CYS A 119 9.11 -34.28 -4.18
C CYS A 119 10.41 -34.27 -3.34
N PRO A 120 11.46 -33.54 -3.76
CA PRO A 120 12.71 -33.50 -3.02
C PRO A 120 12.52 -32.94 -1.60
N ALA A 121 13.22 -33.49 -0.61
CA ALA A 121 13.16 -33.01 0.78
C ALA A 121 13.46 -31.51 0.92
N ALA A 122 14.29 -30.95 0.03
CA ALA A 122 14.60 -29.53 -0.02
C ALA A 122 13.36 -28.64 -0.23
N VAL A 123 12.31 -29.14 -0.90
CA VAL A 123 11.06 -28.37 -1.09
C VAL A 123 10.33 -28.21 0.24
N HIS A 124 10.24 -29.28 1.04
CA HIS A 124 9.61 -29.22 2.36
C HIS A 124 10.42 -28.36 3.33
N GLN A 125 11.74 -28.55 3.35
CA GLN A 125 12.64 -27.75 4.19
C GLN A 125 12.59 -26.27 3.82
N GLY A 126 12.56 -25.94 2.52
CA GLY A 126 12.41 -24.57 2.03
C GLY A 126 11.07 -23.96 2.45
N HIS A 127 9.98 -24.72 2.31
CA HIS A 127 8.64 -24.31 2.75
C HIS A 127 8.59 -23.99 4.25
N ASP A 128 9.04 -24.93 5.08
CA ASP A 128 9.01 -24.76 6.52
C ASP A 128 9.91 -23.60 6.98
N THR A 129 11.04 -23.40 6.27
CA THR A 129 11.91 -22.26 6.49
C THR A 129 11.21 -20.94 6.14
N ALA A 130 10.48 -20.87 5.02
CA ALA A 130 9.72 -19.69 4.61
C ALA A 130 8.62 -19.35 5.62
N VAL A 131 7.82 -20.34 6.03
CA VAL A 131 6.79 -20.22 7.08
C VAL A 131 7.40 -19.74 8.38
N ARG A 132 8.51 -20.34 8.83
CA ARG A 132 9.17 -19.98 10.09
C ARG A 132 9.67 -18.55 10.09
N PHE A 133 10.38 -18.11 9.05
CA PHE A 133 10.86 -16.72 8.97
C PHE A 133 9.72 -15.72 8.99
N HIS A 134 8.67 -15.99 8.21
CA HIS A 134 7.53 -15.09 8.15
C HIS A 134 6.72 -15.07 9.46
N ALA A 135 6.49 -16.22 10.08
CA ALA A 135 5.81 -16.30 11.37
C ALA A 135 6.59 -15.55 12.47
N LEU A 136 7.90 -15.76 12.57
CA LEU A 136 8.75 -15.10 13.56
C LEU A 136 8.74 -13.58 13.40
N VAL A 137 8.85 -13.08 12.17
CA VAL A 137 8.86 -11.64 11.96
C VAL A 137 7.52 -11.02 12.30
N LEU A 138 6.39 -11.66 11.94
CA LEU A 138 5.06 -11.16 12.31
C LEU A 138 4.82 -11.16 13.83
N GLU A 139 5.37 -12.14 14.56
CA GLU A 139 5.34 -12.15 16.02
C GLU A 139 6.17 -11.01 16.64
N ALA A 140 7.33 -10.71 16.06
CA ALA A 140 8.18 -9.61 16.48
C ALA A 140 7.57 -8.23 16.17
N GLU A 141 6.98 -8.05 14.98
CA GLU A 141 6.31 -6.79 14.63
C GLU A 141 5.08 -6.53 15.49
N ALA A 142 4.37 -7.57 15.88
CA ALA A 142 3.26 -7.46 16.81
C ALA A 142 3.68 -7.28 18.28
N GLY A 143 4.99 -7.21 18.56
CA GLY A 143 5.54 -7.01 19.90
C GLY A 143 5.37 -8.20 20.85
N ARG A 144 5.14 -9.40 20.31
CA ARG A 144 4.94 -10.63 21.11
C ARG A 144 6.25 -11.37 21.37
N VAL A 145 7.20 -11.22 20.47
CA VAL A 145 8.57 -11.72 20.62
C VAL A 145 9.52 -10.54 20.56
N GLU A 146 10.46 -10.48 21.52
CA GLU A 146 11.53 -9.50 21.46
C GLU A 146 12.51 -9.85 20.33
N ALA A 147 12.72 -8.90 19.44
CA ALA A 147 13.71 -9.00 18.37
C ALA A 147 14.22 -7.60 18.05
N THR A 148 15.54 -7.52 17.84
CA THR A 148 16.22 -6.33 17.34
C THR A 148 15.76 -5.99 15.93
N THR A 149 15.96 -4.74 15.50
CA THR A 149 15.64 -4.31 14.13
C THR A 149 16.35 -5.18 13.08
N ASP A 150 17.64 -5.50 13.30
CA ASP A 150 18.43 -6.30 12.38
C ASP A 150 17.96 -7.76 12.30
N GLU A 151 17.44 -8.32 13.39
CA GLU A 151 16.80 -9.65 13.37
C GLU A 151 15.51 -9.63 12.57
N ARG A 152 14.66 -8.62 12.76
CA ARG A 152 13.41 -8.47 12.00
C ARG A 152 13.69 -8.31 10.51
N ASP A 153 14.66 -7.48 10.15
CA ASP A 153 15.01 -7.23 8.75
C ASP A 153 15.58 -8.51 8.10
N ARG A 154 16.42 -9.28 8.81
CA ARG A 154 16.86 -10.60 8.35
C ARG A 154 15.71 -11.60 8.17
N GLN A 155 14.75 -11.62 9.09
CA GLN A 155 13.60 -12.52 8.99
C GLN A 155 12.67 -12.12 7.82
N TRP A 156 12.44 -10.82 7.60
CA TRP A 156 11.70 -10.33 6.43
C TRP A 156 12.37 -10.70 5.11
N SER A 157 13.69 -10.51 5.00
CA SER A 157 14.44 -10.90 3.80
C SER A 157 14.45 -12.42 3.61
N GLY A 158 14.64 -13.20 4.67
CA GLY A 158 14.57 -14.66 4.62
C GLY A 158 13.21 -15.17 4.15
N ALA A 159 12.13 -14.57 4.65
CA ALA A 159 10.78 -14.87 4.18
C ALA A 159 10.61 -14.57 2.68
N ALA A 160 11.06 -13.40 2.22
CA ALA A 160 10.95 -13.00 0.81
C ALA A 160 11.65 -14.00 -0.13
N VAL A 161 12.91 -14.31 0.18
CA VAL A 161 13.75 -15.21 -0.62
C VAL A 161 13.13 -16.59 -0.71
N HIS A 162 12.80 -17.21 0.43
CA HIS A 162 12.30 -18.58 0.42
C HIS A 162 10.89 -18.70 -0.16
N TRP A 163 10.00 -17.73 0.07
CA TRP A 163 8.70 -17.73 -0.59
C TRP A 163 8.82 -17.55 -2.10
N ALA A 164 9.68 -16.64 -2.55
CA ALA A 164 9.90 -16.42 -3.99
C ALA A 164 10.43 -17.69 -4.69
N GLU A 165 11.45 -18.33 -4.11
CA GLU A 165 12.02 -19.58 -4.63
C GLU A 165 10.96 -20.70 -4.75
N LEU A 166 10.10 -20.85 -3.74
CA LEU A 166 9.02 -21.84 -3.76
C LEU A 166 7.95 -21.53 -4.80
N LEU A 167 7.49 -20.29 -4.87
CA LEU A 167 6.42 -19.86 -5.78
C LEU A 167 6.83 -19.99 -7.26
N GLU A 168 8.12 -19.81 -7.56
CA GLU A 168 8.67 -20.04 -8.90
C GLU A 168 8.97 -21.53 -9.20
N GLY A 169 9.10 -22.34 -8.15
CA GLY A 169 9.47 -23.75 -8.20
C GLY A 169 8.36 -24.68 -8.72
N ARG A 170 8.69 -25.50 -9.74
CA ARG A 170 7.75 -26.51 -10.27
C ARG A 170 7.43 -27.63 -9.28
N GLU A 171 8.39 -27.99 -8.42
CA GLU A 171 8.20 -29.07 -7.44
C GLU A 171 7.21 -28.68 -6.34
N PHE A 172 7.20 -27.41 -5.92
CA PHE A 172 6.19 -26.90 -4.98
C PHE A 172 4.79 -27.04 -5.57
N ARG A 173 4.59 -26.63 -6.83
CA ARG A 173 3.31 -26.83 -7.55
C ARG A 173 2.90 -28.30 -7.65
N ARG A 174 3.85 -29.20 -7.93
CA ARG A 174 3.59 -30.64 -7.98
C ARG A 174 3.17 -31.19 -6.62
N HIS A 175 3.80 -30.73 -5.55
CA HIS A 175 3.41 -31.09 -4.18
C HIS A 175 1.95 -30.69 -3.93
N ILE A 176 1.54 -29.46 -4.26
CA ILE A 176 0.16 -28.99 -4.06
C ILE A 176 -0.84 -29.83 -4.88
N ALA A 177 -0.52 -30.11 -6.15
CA ALA A 177 -1.37 -30.96 -6.99
C ALA A 177 -1.51 -32.39 -6.42
N HIS A 178 -0.43 -32.94 -5.87
CA HIS A 178 -0.45 -34.20 -5.15
C HIS A 178 -1.34 -34.14 -3.91
N ARG A 179 -1.24 -33.07 -3.11
CA ARG A 179 -2.07 -32.89 -1.90
C ARG A 179 -3.55 -32.76 -2.23
N ILE A 180 -3.91 -32.02 -3.28
CA ILE A 180 -5.28 -31.96 -3.80
C ILE A 180 -5.82 -33.37 -4.08
N LYS A 181 -5.04 -34.18 -4.79
CA LYS A 181 -5.40 -35.57 -5.11
C LYS A 181 -5.46 -36.46 -3.86
N ALA A 182 -4.50 -36.33 -2.94
CA ALA A 182 -4.40 -37.16 -1.75
C ALA A 182 -5.49 -36.88 -0.72
N LEU A 183 -6.05 -35.66 -0.70
CA LEU A 183 -7.22 -35.34 0.11
C LEU A 183 -8.52 -35.94 -0.46
N ASP A 184 -8.55 -36.23 -1.77
CA ASP A 184 -9.63 -36.94 -2.48
C ASP A 184 -11.04 -36.44 -2.15
N ASP A 185 -11.20 -35.11 -2.07
CA ASP A 185 -12.49 -34.48 -1.80
C ASP A 185 -13.04 -33.81 -3.07
N PRO A 186 -14.30 -34.10 -3.48
CA PRO A 186 -14.91 -33.50 -4.66
C PRO A 186 -14.84 -31.97 -4.71
N ARG A 187 -14.89 -31.29 -3.54
CA ARG A 187 -14.82 -29.83 -3.45
C ARG A 187 -13.45 -29.25 -3.83
N LEU A 188 -12.41 -30.09 -3.86
CA LEU A 188 -11.08 -29.71 -4.34
C LEU A 188 -10.91 -30.01 -5.83
N THR A 189 -11.70 -30.90 -6.43
CA THR A 189 -11.56 -31.28 -7.85
C THR A 189 -11.90 -30.15 -8.81
N GLU A 190 -12.65 -29.15 -8.35
CA GLU A 190 -12.95 -27.91 -9.06
C GLU A 190 -11.75 -26.94 -9.10
N HIS A 191 -10.69 -27.22 -8.33
CA HIS A 191 -9.52 -26.38 -8.20
C HIS A 191 -8.26 -27.11 -8.65
N SER A 192 -7.38 -26.38 -9.31
CA SER A 192 -6.03 -26.77 -9.65
C SER A 192 -5.04 -26.24 -8.61
N ALA A 193 -3.81 -26.76 -8.62
CA ALA A 193 -2.73 -26.17 -7.82
C ALA A 193 -2.47 -24.69 -8.16
N TYR A 194 -2.81 -24.23 -9.37
CA TYR A 194 -2.63 -22.83 -9.77
C TYR A 194 -3.60 -21.92 -9.03
N ASP A 195 -4.84 -22.33 -8.81
CA ASP A 195 -5.84 -21.48 -8.14
C ASP A 195 -5.40 -21.12 -6.70
N PHE A 196 -4.75 -22.06 -6.01
CA PHE A 196 -4.16 -21.80 -4.69
C PHE A 196 -2.88 -20.95 -4.78
N LEU A 197 -2.01 -21.23 -5.76
CA LEU A 197 -0.75 -20.52 -5.94
C LEU A 197 -0.96 -19.07 -6.41
N ASP A 198 -2.02 -18.77 -7.14
CA ASP A 198 -2.33 -17.43 -7.62
C ASP A 198 -2.77 -16.52 -6.44
N GLY A 199 -3.45 -17.07 -5.44
CA GLY A 199 -3.85 -16.35 -4.23
C GLY A 199 -2.76 -16.19 -3.17
N LEU A 200 -1.79 -17.11 -3.13
CA LEU A 200 -0.81 -17.22 -2.04
C LEU A 200 0.11 -15.99 -1.89
N PRO A 201 0.69 -15.41 -2.96
CA PRO A 201 1.52 -14.22 -2.85
C PRO A 201 0.79 -13.06 -2.17
N ARG A 202 -0.49 -12.83 -2.52
CA ARG A 202 -1.30 -11.75 -1.94
C ARG A 202 -1.57 -11.99 -0.45
N LEU A 203 -1.82 -13.23 -0.05
CA LEU A 203 -2.02 -13.58 1.34
C LEU A 203 -0.74 -13.41 2.17
N ILE A 204 0.41 -13.84 1.63
CA ILE A 204 1.71 -13.64 2.27
C ILE A 204 2.03 -12.14 2.43
N ALA A 205 1.72 -11.31 1.42
CA ALA A 205 1.96 -9.87 1.47
C ALA A 205 0.91 -9.09 2.29
N SER A 206 -0.22 -9.72 2.66
CA SER A 206 -1.32 -9.06 3.37
C SER A 206 -0.95 -8.38 4.70
N PRO A 207 0.03 -8.83 5.52
CA PRO A 207 0.41 -8.14 6.74
C PRO A 207 0.95 -6.71 6.52
N PHE A 208 1.46 -6.41 5.32
CA PHE A 208 2.01 -5.09 5.01
C PHE A 208 0.97 -3.96 5.08
N THR A 209 -0.31 -4.25 4.83
CA THR A 209 -1.37 -3.23 4.89
C THR A 209 -1.58 -2.73 6.32
N GLU A 210 -1.69 -3.65 7.28
CA GLU A 210 -1.83 -3.33 8.71
C GLU A 210 -0.56 -2.68 9.27
N LEU A 211 0.63 -3.17 8.88
CA LEU A 211 1.90 -2.57 9.32
C LEU A 211 2.07 -1.14 8.81
N ALA A 212 1.54 -0.84 7.62
CA ALA A 212 1.58 0.50 7.06
C ALA A 212 0.74 1.51 7.87
N ASP A 213 -0.23 1.05 8.67
CA ASP A 213 -1.03 1.94 9.52
C ASP A 213 -0.22 2.57 10.63
N ALA A 214 0.84 1.91 11.12
CA ALA A 214 1.74 2.44 12.13
C ALA A 214 2.76 3.42 11.51
N PRO A 215 2.65 4.75 11.73
CA PRO A 215 3.49 5.73 11.04
C PRO A 215 5.00 5.55 11.29
N GLY A 216 5.37 5.16 12.51
CA GLY A 216 6.77 4.92 12.89
C GLY A 216 7.41 3.72 12.17
N LEU A 217 6.62 2.80 11.63
CA LEU A 217 7.14 1.62 10.91
C LEU A 217 7.30 1.86 9.41
N ARG A 218 6.59 2.84 8.83
CA ARG A 218 6.53 3.06 7.37
C ARG A 218 7.90 3.17 6.69
N PRO A 219 8.90 3.93 7.21
CA PRO A 219 10.19 4.05 6.53
C PRO A 219 10.96 2.73 6.47
N ARG A 220 10.82 1.85 7.47
CA ARG A 220 11.44 0.51 7.44
C ARG A 220 10.64 -0.44 6.57
N LEU A 221 9.31 -0.42 6.69
CA LEU A 221 8.40 -1.22 5.88
C LEU A 221 8.62 -0.96 4.38
N ALA A 222 8.81 0.30 3.98
CA ALA A 222 9.16 0.67 2.62
C ALA A 222 10.40 -0.05 2.08
N ARG A 223 11.47 -0.13 2.89
CA ARG A 223 12.70 -0.85 2.52
C ARG A 223 12.48 -2.35 2.42
N VAL A 224 11.72 -2.91 3.37
CA VAL A 224 11.33 -4.32 3.35
C VAL A 224 10.55 -4.65 2.08
N CYS A 225 9.51 -3.89 1.78
CA CYS A 225 8.71 -4.07 0.57
C CYS A 225 9.56 -3.87 -0.71
N ALA A 226 10.52 -2.94 -0.72
CA ALA A 226 11.42 -2.78 -1.86
C ALA A 226 12.24 -4.06 -2.11
N GLY A 227 12.78 -4.70 -1.05
CA GLY A 227 13.46 -5.98 -1.16
C GLY A 227 12.54 -7.12 -1.63
N TRP A 228 11.29 -7.15 -1.15
CA TRP A 228 10.31 -8.12 -1.66
C TRP A 228 10.00 -7.91 -3.15
N ALA A 229 9.92 -6.65 -3.61
CA ALA A 229 9.67 -6.30 -5.00
C ALA A 229 10.81 -6.70 -5.96
N GLU A 230 11.99 -7.05 -5.46
CA GLU A 230 13.08 -7.60 -6.27
C GLU A 230 12.76 -9.02 -6.80
N HIS A 231 11.78 -9.70 -6.18
CA HIS A 231 11.36 -11.05 -6.55
C HIS A 231 10.10 -11.01 -7.43
N ALA A 232 10.11 -11.81 -8.51
CA ALA A 232 9.06 -11.76 -9.54
C ALA A 232 7.62 -11.98 -9.01
N PRO A 233 7.35 -12.91 -8.05
CA PRO A 233 6.01 -13.11 -7.52
C PRO A 233 5.41 -11.92 -6.77
N PHE A 234 6.25 -10.97 -6.32
CA PHE A 234 5.82 -9.83 -5.50
C PHE A 234 5.97 -8.48 -6.21
N ALA A 235 6.78 -8.40 -7.26
CA ALA A 235 7.10 -7.16 -7.98
C ALA A 235 5.87 -6.38 -8.48
N GLU A 236 4.92 -7.07 -9.12
CA GLU A 236 3.68 -6.45 -9.61
C GLU A 236 2.60 -6.35 -8.53
N LEU A 237 2.67 -7.21 -7.51
CA LEU A 237 1.67 -7.31 -6.45
C LEU A 237 1.79 -6.17 -5.42
N LEU A 238 3.00 -5.78 -5.02
CA LEU A 238 3.19 -4.80 -3.94
C LEU A 238 2.56 -3.43 -4.22
N PRO A 239 2.64 -2.86 -5.44
CA PRO A 239 1.86 -1.68 -5.78
C PRO A 239 0.35 -1.87 -5.59
N GLU A 240 -0.20 -3.03 -5.96
CA GLU A 240 -1.64 -3.33 -5.77
C GLU A 240 -2.01 -3.40 -4.28
N VAL A 241 -1.14 -3.97 -3.44
CA VAL A 241 -1.37 -4.09 -1.99
C VAL A 241 -1.53 -2.73 -1.33
N PHE A 242 -0.84 -1.70 -1.82
CA PHE A 242 -0.93 -0.34 -1.28
C PHE A 242 -1.93 0.57 -2.01
N GLU A 243 -2.53 0.14 -3.11
CA GLU A 243 -3.39 1.00 -3.95
C GLU A 243 -4.56 1.59 -3.16
N GLU A 244 -5.29 0.78 -2.39
CA GLU A 244 -6.42 1.24 -1.57
C GLU A 244 -5.99 2.30 -0.55
N ARG A 245 -4.83 2.10 0.10
CA ARG A 245 -4.25 3.05 1.05
C ARG A 245 -3.89 4.37 0.35
N VAL A 246 -3.25 4.28 -0.81
CA VAL A 246 -2.82 5.44 -1.60
C VAL A 246 -4.04 6.24 -2.06
N GLU A 247 -5.07 5.58 -2.58
CA GLU A 247 -6.32 6.23 -3.00
C GLU A 247 -7.03 6.88 -1.81
N ALA A 248 -7.10 6.21 -0.65
CA ALA A 248 -7.66 6.80 0.57
C ALA A 248 -6.91 8.06 1.03
N ALA A 249 -5.57 8.04 1.00
CA ALA A 249 -4.76 9.20 1.35
C ALA A 249 -4.94 10.36 0.35
N ILE A 250 -4.95 10.07 -0.96
CA ILE A 250 -5.18 11.09 -2.01
C ILE A 250 -6.59 11.69 -1.86
N ALA A 251 -7.61 10.90 -1.57
CA ALA A 251 -8.97 11.38 -1.33
C ALA A 251 -9.01 12.35 -0.15
N LYS A 252 -8.38 12.00 0.99
CA LYS A 252 -8.28 12.90 2.16
C LYS A 252 -7.50 14.18 1.87
N ILE A 253 -6.41 14.09 1.10
CA ILE A 253 -5.65 15.27 0.65
C ILE A 253 -6.56 16.22 -0.14
N ARG A 254 -7.32 15.69 -1.11
CA ARG A 254 -8.24 16.48 -1.94
C ARG A 254 -9.35 17.11 -1.11
N GLU A 255 -9.97 16.35 -0.21
CA GLU A 255 -11.00 16.86 0.71
C GLU A 255 -10.44 18.01 1.59
N GLY A 256 -9.25 17.81 2.18
CA GLY A 256 -8.60 18.83 2.99
C GLY A 256 -8.25 20.09 2.19
N GLN A 257 -7.80 19.94 0.94
CA GLN A 257 -7.53 21.08 0.05
C GLN A 257 -8.80 21.88 -0.27
N LEU A 258 -9.92 21.20 -0.55
CA LEU A 258 -11.20 21.85 -0.79
C LEU A 258 -11.67 22.61 0.45
N SER A 259 -11.59 21.97 1.62
CA SER A 259 -11.96 22.61 2.90
C SER A 259 -11.09 23.83 3.21
N ALA A 260 -9.77 23.75 2.99
CA ALA A 260 -8.86 24.88 3.15
C ALA A 260 -9.16 26.01 2.14
N MET A 261 -9.53 25.66 0.91
CA MET A 261 -9.93 26.63 -0.12
C MET A 261 -11.19 27.38 0.29
N ASP A 262 -12.21 26.68 0.80
CA ASP A 262 -13.46 27.29 1.26
C ASP A 262 -13.21 28.26 2.42
N LYS A 263 -12.39 27.85 3.41
CA LYS A 263 -11.97 28.72 4.50
C LYS A 263 -11.22 29.96 4.01
N LYS A 264 -10.29 29.79 3.08
CA LYS A 264 -9.56 30.90 2.46
C LYS A 264 -10.50 31.86 1.72
N ASN A 265 -11.49 31.34 0.99
CA ASN A 265 -12.48 32.15 0.26
C ASN A 265 -13.40 32.92 1.21
N ALA A 266 -13.74 32.34 2.36
CA ALA A 266 -14.42 33.01 3.47
C ALA A 266 -13.51 33.96 4.28
N GLN A 267 -12.29 34.24 3.82
CA GLN A 267 -11.27 35.05 4.51
C GLN A 267 -10.84 34.52 5.89
N MET A 268 -11.17 33.27 6.22
CA MET A 268 -10.72 32.56 7.42
C MET A 268 -9.35 31.93 7.16
N TYR A 269 -8.33 32.76 6.92
CA TYR A 269 -7.02 32.27 6.45
C TYR A 269 -6.31 31.36 7.47
N TRP A 270 -6.44 31.63 8.76
CA TRP A 270 -5.78 30.81 9.79
C TRP A 270 -6.42 29.42 9.91
N ASP A 271 -7.75 29.32 9.85
CA ASP A 271 -8.42 28.02 9.71
C ASP A 271 -7.90 27.23 8.49
N ALA A 272 -7.70 27.91 7.36
CA ALA A 272 -7.14 27.27 6.17
C ALA A 272 -5.70 26.80 6.39
N VAL A 273 -4.88 27.54 7.14
CA VAL A 273 -3.52 27.14 7.53
C VAL A 273 -3.56 25.90 8.39
N ASP A 274 -4.44 25.87 9.39
CA ASP A 274 -4.58 24.75 10.32
C ASP A 274 -5.01 23.48 9.58
N ILE A 275 -5.99 23.57 8.67
CA ILE A 275 -6.38 22.44 7.81
C ILE A 275 -5.20 21.93 6.97
N MET A 276 -4.42 22.83 6.35
CA MET A 276 -3.27 22.43 5.53
C MET A 276 -2.19 21.73 6.37
N ASN A 277 -1.92 22.22 7.59
CA ASN A 277 -0.88 21.69 8.47
C ASN A 277 -1.29 20.40 9.18
N GLU A 278 -2.54 20.29 9.62
CA GLU A 278 -3.01 19.20 10.47
C GLU A 278 -3.62 18.06 9.68
N LYS A 279 -4.16 18.32 8.49
CA LYS A 279 -4.85 17.30 7.67
C LYS A 279 -4.13 16.99 6.38
N VAL A 280 -3.76 18.00 5.59
CA VAL A 280 -3.24 17.78 4.23
C VAL A 280 -1.77 17.34 4.24
N LEU A 281 -0.91 18.09 4.92
CA LEU A 281 0.53 17.80 4.97
C LEU A 281 0.87 16.44 5.58
N PRO A 282 0.25 16.01 6.71
CA PRO A 282 0.54 14.70 7.30
C PRO A 282 0.15 13.54 6.38
N GLU A 283 -0.95 13.65 5.63
CA GLU A 283 -1.36 12.62 4.67
C GLU A 283 -0.39 12.54 3.49
N LEU A 284 0.06 13.68 2.93
CA LEU A 284 1.09 13.69 1.88
C LEU A 284 2.42 13.11 2.38
N GLN A 285 2.88 13.52 3.57
CA GLN A 285 4.09 12.97 4.19
C GLN A 285 3.96 11.47 4.48
N GLY A 286 2.75 11.01 4.79
CA GLY A 286 2.43 9.61 5.00
C GLY A 286 2.60 8.74 3.75
N LEU A 287 2.52 9.34 2.55
CA LEU A 287 2.76 8.66 1.28
C LEU A 287 4.24 8.52 0.92
N GLU A 288 5.11 9.39 1.46
CA GLU A 288 6.53 9.43 1.06
C GLU A 288 7.26 8.09 1.21
N PRO A 289 7.10 7.32 2.31
CA PRO A 289 7.74 6.01 2.42
C PRO A 289 7.33 5.05 1.30
N PHE A 290 6.12 5.18 0.76
CA PHE A 290 5.58 4.29 -0.27
C PHE A 290 5.77 4.82 -1.68
N ARG A 291 6.56 5.90 -1.88
CA ARG A 291 6.75 6.54 -3.19
C ARG A 291 7.14 5.55 -4.29
N ALA A 292 7.97 4.57 -3.99
CA ALA A 292 8.41 3.55 -4.96
C ALA A 292 7.24 2.69 -5.52
N PHE A 293 6.12 2.63 -4.81
CA PHE A 293 4.93 1.86 -5.19
C PHE A 293 3.82 2.73 -5.80
N ILE A 294 4.01 4.06 -5.81
CA ILE A 294 3.06 5.02 -6.38
C ILE A 294 3.56 5.41 -7.77
N PRO A 295 2.71 5.37 -8.82
CA PRO A 295 3.10 5.91 -10.12
C PRO A 295 3.57 7.36 -10.00
N GLU A 296 4.77 7.67 -10.51
CA GLU A 296 5.40 8.99 -10.31
C GLU A 296 4.47 10.15 -10.70
N TRP A 297 3.76 10.04 -11.82
CA TRP A 297 2.82 11.06 -12.29
C TRP A 297 1.70 11.36 -11.26
N ARG A 298 1.23 10.33 -10.55
CA ARG A 298 0.14 10.42 -9.57
C ARG A 298 0.62 11.10 -8.30
N TYR A 299 1.83 10.76 -7.85
CA TYR A 299 2.48 11.46 -6.74
C TYR A 299 2.76 12.92 -7.10
N GLU A 300 3.37 13.19 -8.27
CA GLU A 300 3.64 14.55 -8.74
C GLU A 300 2.39 15.42 -8.83
N GLU A 301 1.28 14.86 -9.35
CA GLU A 301 0.01 15.59 -9.45
C GLU A 301 -0.54 15.96 -8.06
N THR A 302 -0.50 15.01 -7.13
CA THR A 302 -0.93 15.23 -5.74
C THR A 302 -0.05 16.28 -5.05
N ALA A 303 1.28 16.14 -5.15
CA ALA A 303 2.26 17.07 -4.61
C ALA A 303 2.08 18.48 -5.19
N ARG A 304 1.89 18.59 -6.51
CA ARG A 304 1.60 19.86 -7.21
C ARG A 304 0.38 20.55 -6.64
N GLY A 305 -0.71 19.83 -6.45
CA GLY A 305 -1.93 20.38 -5.86
C GLY A 305 -1.67 20.95 -4.46
N VAL A 306 -0.92 20.21 -3.62
CA VAL A 306 -0.60 20.63 -2.26
C VAL A 306 0.30 21.87 -2.26
N ALA A 307 1.35 21.87 -3.09
CA ALA A 307 2.24 23.01 -3.26
C ALA A 307 1.48 24.28 -3.70
N LEU A 308 0.56 24.15 -4.66
CA LEU A 308 -0.25 25.26 -5.14
C LEU A 308 -1.16 25.82 -4.04
N ALA A 309 -1.83 24.96 -3.26
CA ALA A 309 -2.68 25.39 -2.15
C ALA A 309 -1.88 26.16 -1.08
N LEU A 310 -0.73 25.64 -0.67
CA LEU A 310 0.16 26.29 0.31
C LEU A 310 0.68 27.64 -0.20
N ASN A 311 1.14 27.70 -1.44
CA ASN A 311 1.64 28.94 -2.05
C ASN A 311 0.55 30.01 -2.14
N ASN A 312 -0.65 29.63 -2.57
CA ASN A 312 -1.77 30.55 -2.68
C ASN A 312 -2.17 31.13 -1.31
N LEU A 313 -2.13 30.30 -0.27
CA LEU A 313 -2.39 30.73 1.10
C LEU A 313 -1.29 31.67 1.62
N ALA A 314 -0.02 31.36 1.35
CA ALA A 314 1.11 32.21 1.71
C ALA A 314 1.01 33.60 1.02
N VAL A 315 0.71 33.64 -0.27
CA VAL A 315 0.53 34.89 -1.03
C VAL A 315 -0.68 35.68 -0.53
N ALA A 316 -1.80 35.01 -0.21
CA ALA A 316 -2.99 35.67 0.32
C ALA A 316 -2.71 36.33 1.69
N LEU A 317 -2.13 35.58 2.62
CA LEU A 317 -1.74 36.11 3.94
C LEU A 317 -0.72 37.24 3.81
N HIS A 318 0.27 37.10 2.94
CA HIS A 318 1.26 38.13 2.69
C HIS A 318 0.66 39.46 2.24
N ARG A 319 -0.40 39.43 1.42
CA ARG A 319 -1.10 40.63 0.95
C ARG A 319 -2.04 41.25 1.99
N GLN A 320 -2.62 40.43 2.85
CA GLN A 320 -3.63 40.87 3.82
C GLN A 320 -3.03 41.40 5.13
N LEU A 321 -1.80 41.01 5.47
CA LEU A 321 -1.16 41.37 6.74
C LEU A 321 -0.38 42.69 6.63
N GLU A 322 -0.94 43.78 7.15
CA GLU A 322 -0.28 45.09 7.19
C GLU A 322 0.82 45.19 8.26
N SER A 323 0.59 44.58 9.43
CA SER A 323 1.53 44.58 10.57
C SER A 323 1.55 43.22 11.28
N PRO A 324 2.03 42.15 10.61
CA PRO A 324 1.97 40.80 11.15
C PRO A 324 2.85 40.63 12.39
N SER A 325 2.42 39.83 13.35
CA SER A 325 3.26 39.38 14.46
C SER A 325 4.44 38.54 13.99
N ALA A 326 5.46 38.34 14.82
CA ALA A 326 6.60 37.50 14.48
C ALA A 326 6.18 36.05 14.15
N ALA A 327 5.19 35.52 14.88
CA ALA A 327 4.63 34.20 14.62
C ALA A 327 3.93 34.14 13.25
N GLN A 328 3.11 35.14 12.92
CA GLN A 328 2.43 35.21 11.63
C GLN A 328 3.42 35.30 10.47
N ARG A 329 4.46 36.15 10.59
CA ARG A 329 5.55 36.23 9.60
C ARG A 329 6.23 34.90 9.38
N LYS A 330 6.57 34.20 10.48
CA LYS A 330 7.18 32.86 10.44
C LYS A 330 6.27 31.88 9.69
N THR A 331 4.97 31.84 10.02
CA THR A 331 4.03 30.94 9.35
C THR A 331 3.94 31.19 7.85
N VAL A 332 3.83 32.46 7.41
CA VAL A 332 3.75 32.78 5.98
C VAL A 332 5.02 32.36 5.23
N VAL A 333 6.20 32.58 5.82
CA VAL A 333 7.48 32.11 5.25
C VAL A 333 7.50 30.58 5.17
N THR A 334 7.13 29.88 6.25
CA THR A 334 7.10 28.42 6.29
C THR A 334 6.15 27.81 5.25
N LEU A 335 4.97 28.41 5.01
CA LEU A 335 4.06 27.95 3.97
C LEU A 335 4.69 28.06 2.57
N ALA A 336 5.36 29.17 2.28
CA ALA A 336 6.03 29.38 0.99
C ALA A 336 7.24 28.46 0.80
N GLU A 337 8.00 28.19 1.87
CA GLU A 337 9.12 27.24 1.87
C GLU A 337 8.62 25.82 1.60
N LYS A 338 7.61 25.34 2.33
CA LYS A 338 6.99 24.03 2.11
C LYS A 338 6.41 23.89 0.71
N ALA A 339 5.75 24.93 0.19
CA ALA A 339 5.23 24.91 -1.18
C ALA A 339 6.35 24.69 -2.20
N TYR A 340 7.50 25.34 -2.02
CA TYR A 340 8.66 25.15 -2.89
C TYR A 340 9.30 23.76 -2.73
N GLU A 341 9.40 23.24 -1.51
CA GLU A 341 9.96 21.91 -1.22
C GLU A 341 9.14 20.78 -1.83
N ILE A 342 7.81 20.92 -1.84
CA ILE A 342 6.87 19.90 -2.34
C ILE A 342 6.68 20.00 -3.86
N ALA A 343 6.88 21.17 -4.45
CA ALA A 343 6.59 21.40 -5.86
C ALA A 343 7.40 20.47 -6.79
N PRO A 344 6.76 19.84 -7.78
CA PRO A 344 7.49 19.12 -8.82
C PRO A 344 8.49 20.04 -9.54
N GLU A 345 9.60 19.47 -10.01
CA GLU A 345 10.71 20.24 -10.61
C GLU A 345 10.24 21.19 -11.72
N ARG A 346 9.28 20.76 -12.56
CA ARG A 346 8.72 21.55 -13.65
C ARG A 346 8.07 22.86 -13.22
N ASP A 347 7.54 22.93 -11.99
CA ASP A 347 6.82 24.09 -11.46
C ASP A 347 7.70 24.89 -10.46
N ALA A 348 8.86 24.36 -10.04
CA ALA A 348 9.67 24.85 -8.93
C ALA A 348 10.10 26.33 -9.08
N ALA A 349 10.32 26.81 -10.30
CA ALA A 349 10.75 28.20 -10.55
C ALA A 349 9.71 29.23 -10.07
N GLY A 350 8.43 28.97 -10.28
CA GLY A 350 7.35 29.87 -9.86
C GLY A 350 7.20 29.93 -8.34
N PHE A 351 7.24 28.77 -7.69
CA PHE A 351 7.22 28.67 -6.23
C PHE A 351 8.43 29.33 -5.58
N LYS A 352 9.62 29.15 -6.18
CA LYS A 352 10.85 29.80 -5.72
C LYS A 352 10.74 31.32 -5.74
N ALA A 353 10.23 31.89 -6.83
CA ALA A 353 10.09 33.34 -6.96
C ALA A 353 9.18 33.92 -5.86
N ASN A 354 8.01 33.29 -5.61
CA ASN A 354 7.10 33.73 -4.54
C ASN A 354 7.73 33.60 -3.15
N ARG A 355 8.38 32.46 -2.88
CA ARG A 355 9.10 32.22 -1.62
C ARG A 355 10.17 33.29 -1.37
N ASP A 356 10.97 33.62 -2.38
CA ASP A 356 12.06 34.58 -2.24
C ASP A 356 11.54 35.99 -1.93
N VAL A 357 10.44 36.41 -2.58
CA VAL A 357 9.76 37.69 -2.28
C VAL A 357 9.23 37.72 -0.84
N ILE A 358 8.49 36.68 -0.44
CA ILE A 358 7.92 36.57 0.91
C ILE A 358 9.03 36.57 1.97
N ARG A 359 10.11 35.82 1.74
CA ARG A 359 11.26 35.73 2.65
C ARG A 359 12.00 37.07 2.75
N ALA A 360 12.18 37.79 1.64
CA ALA A 360 12.84 39.09 1.67
C ALA A 360 12.09 40.12 2.52
N GLN A 361 10.75 40.11 2.46
CA GLN A 361 9.90 41.05 3.18
C GLN A 361 9.70 40.67 4.65
N PHE A 362 9.43 39.40 4.95
CA PHE A 362 9.14 38.96 6.32
C PHE A 362 10.35 38.44 7.10
N GLY A 363 11.42 38.01 6.41
CA GLY A 363 12.63 37.47 7.03
C GLY A 363 13.60 38.50 7.61
N ARG A 364 13.49 39.79 7.25
CA ARG A 364 14.41 40.85 7.71
C ARG A 364 14.10 41.46 9.09
N SER A 365 13.09 40.95 9.80
CA SER A 365 12.66 41.52 11.08
C SER A 365 13.49 40.98 12.27
N GLY A 366 14.79 41.29 12.25
CA GLY A 366 15.76 41.09 13.34
C GLY A 366 16.91 42.11 13.35
N GLN A 367 17.11 42.87 12.27
CA GLN A 367 18.03 43.99 12.23
C GLN A 367 17.32 45.20 11.63
N ARG A 368 17.00 46.19 12.47
CA ARG A 368 16.76 47.55 11.98
C ARG A 368 18.04 47.99 11.26
N PRO A 369 17.99 48.37 9.97
CA PRO A 369 19.09 49.10 9.38
C PRO A 369 19.12 50.47 10.08
N VAL A 370 20.21 50.75 10.79
CA VAL A 370 20.56 52.12 11.15
C VAL A 370 20.76 52.86 9.84
N ALA A 371 19.87 53.80 9.54
CA ALA A 371 19.95 54.62 8.34
C ALA A 371 21.19 55.52 8.43
N THR A 372 22.20 55.24 7.61
CA THR A 372 23.19 56.25 7.20
C THR A 372 22.81 56.75 5.81
N LEU A 373 22.18 57.93 5.81
CA LEU A 373 22.00 58.79 4.65
C LEU A 373 23.35 59.36 4.22
N SER A 374 23.75 59.17 2.96
CA SER A 374 24.51 60.16 2.16
C SER A 374 24.86 59.67 0.74
N PRO A 375 25.19 60.56 -0.21
CA PRO A 375 24.29 60.80 -1.35
C PRO A 375 24.91 60.55 -2.73
N ARG A 376 24.00 60.53 -3.73
CA ARG A 376 24.18 60.80 -5.17
C ARG A 376 25.62 61.03 -5.67
N SER A 377 26.06 60.18 -6.59
CA SER A 377 26.99 60.58 -7.65
C SER A 377 26.67 59.91 -8.99
N ARG A 378 26.70 60.78 -10.01
CA ARG A 378 26.38 60.65 -11.43
C ARG A 378 27.03 59.47 -12.17
N GLN A 379 26.33 59.00 -13.20
CA GLN A 379 26.88 58.28 -14.37
C GLN A 379 28.01 59.08 -15.05
N PRO A 380 28.88 58.39 -15.81
CA PRO A 380 28.80 58.56 -17.28
C PRO A 380 28.96 57.26 -18.08
N ALA A 381 28.90 57.43 -19.39
CA ALA A 381 28.48 56.51 -20.44
C ALA A 381 29.60 55.68 -21.12
N VAL A 382 29.17 54.54 -21.67
CA VAL A 382 29.52 53.89 -22.96
C VAL A 382 30.99 53.77 -23.39
N ALA A 383 31.45 52.53 -23.60
CA ALA A 383 32.30 52.17 -24.73
C ALA A 383 32.05 50.72 -25.20
N ARG A 384 31.82 50.57 -26.50
CA ARG A 384 31.70 49.31 -27.25
C ARG A 384 33.06 48.64 -27.41
N SER A 385 33.11 47.31 -27.30
CA SER A 385 33.92 46.47 -28.21
C SER A 385 33.52 45.00 -28.11
N SER A 386 33.47 44.36 -29.27
CA SER A 386 33.29 42.94 -29.56
C SER A 386 34.17 42.69 -30.80
N PRO A 387 34.48 41.45 -31.24
CA PRO A 387 34.56 40.17 -30.55
C PRO A 387 35.90 39.43 -30.87
N ARG A 388 36.21 38.31 -30.19
CA ARG A 388 37.05 37.27 -30.81
C ARG A 388 36.78 35.86 -30.27
N SER A 389 36.60 34.98 -31.24
CA SER A 389 36.43 33.53 -31.21
C SER A 389 37.38 32.74 -30.31
N ARG A 390 36.89 31.62 -29.77
CA ARG A 390 37.58 30.31 -29.81
C ARG A 390 36.62 29.19 -29.39
N GLN A 391 36.29 28.31 -30.34
CA GLN A 391 35.82 26.95 -30.08
C GLN A 391 36.93 26.11 -29.45
N PRO A 392 36.57 25.04 -28.73
CA PRO A 392 37.31 23.80 -28.90
C PRO A 392 36.40 22.63 -29.31
N ALA A 393 36.94 21.84 -30.23
CA ALA A 393 36.44 20.54 -30.64
C ALA A 393 36.59 19.51 -29.51
N VAL A 394 35.59 18.66 -29.32
CA VAL A 394 35.70 17.44 -28.52
C VAL A 394 35.22 16.25 -29.35
N ALA A 395 36.01 15.19 -29.25
CA ALA A 395 36.09 14.03 -30.11
C ALA A 395 34.87 13.10 -30.07
N LYS A 396 34.59 12.49 -31.22
CA LYS A 396 33.71 11.33 -31.37
C LYS A 396 34.48 10.07 -30.96
N SER A 397 33.97 9.31 -29.97
CA SER A 397 34.35 7.91 -29.76
C SER A 397 33.12 7.00 -29.75
N SER A 398 33.25 5.89 -30.46
CA SER A 398 32.27 4.84 -30.69
C SER A 398 31.69 4.17 -29.44
N ARG A 399 30.42 3.72 -29.52
CA ARG A 399 30.07 2.33 -29.17
C ARG A 399 28.74 1.89 -29.78
N ARG A 400 28.84 0.95 -30.74
CA ARG A 400 27.76 0.02 -31.12
C ARG A 400 27.39 -0.80 -29.88
N SER A 401 26.12 -0.78 -29.49
CA SER A 401 25.51 -1.89 -28.76
C SER A 401 24.22 -2.29 -29.46
N ARG A 402 24.07 -3.59 -29.71
CA ARG A 402 22.92 -4.21 -30.34
C ARG A 402 21.79 -4.25 -29.31
N GLN A 403 20.64 -3.68 -29.64
CA GLN A 403 19.38 -3.93 -28.92
C GLN A 403 18.82 -5.30 -29.32
N PRO A 404 18.40 -6.16 -28.38
CA PRO A 404 17.53 -7.28 -28.69
C PRO A 404 16.08 -6.79 -28.83
N ALA A 405 15.35 -7.41 -29.74
CA ALA A 405 13.95 -7.13 -30.02
C ALA A 405 13.08 -7.45 -28.79
N VAL A 406 12.46 -6.42 -28.23
CA VAL A 406 11.46 -6.53 -27.17
C VAL A 406 10.11 -6.88 -27.80
N ALA A 407 9.53 -8.00 -27.36
CA ALA A 407 8.18 -8.41 -27.69
C ALA A 407 7.15 -7.33 -27.26
N LYS A 408 6.24 -6.97 -28.16
CA LYS A 408 5.21 -5.94 -27.93
C LYS A 408 4.16 -6.45 -26.92
N PRO A 409 3.88 -5.74 -25.81
CA PRO A 409 2.78 -6.10 -24.93
C PRO A 409 1.47 -5.50 -25.45
N LEU A 410 0.60 -6.35 -25.99
CA LEU A 410 -0.76 -6.01 -26.45
C LEU A 410 -1.71 -5.50 -25.34
N ARG A 411 -1.30 -5.55 -24.06
CA ARG A 411 -2.10 -5.04 -22.93
C ARG A 411 -1.99 -3.51 -22.69
N LYS A 412 -0.93 -2.83 -23.18
CA LYS A 412 -0.75 -1.37 -22.95
C LYS A 412 -1.78 -0.50 -23.68
N LYS A 413 -2.34 -0.95 -24.80
CA LYS A 413 -3.32 -0.18 -25.58
C LYS A 413 -4.67 -0.04 -24.87
N ARG A 414 -5.11 -1.07 -24.13
CA ARG A 414 -6.39 -1.07 -23.40
C ARG A 414 -6.38 -0.05 -22.24
N PHE A 415 -5.28 0.02 -21.51
CA PHE A 415 -5.12 0.98 -20.42
C PHE A 415 -5.01 2.43 -20.91
N ALA A 416 -4.32 2.68 -22.02
CA ALA A 416 -4.17 4.02 -22.57
C ALA A 416 -5.53 4.62 -23.05
N VAL A 417 -6.39 3.81 -23.66
CA VAL A 417 -7.73 4.28 -24.13
C VAL A 417 -8.64 4.62 -22.95
N ALA A 418 -8.65 3.80 -21.89
CA ALA A 418 -9.44 4.07 -20.68
C ALA A 418 -8.99 5.36 -19.97
N ILE A 419 -7.69 5.60 -19.89
CA ILE A 419 -7.13 6.82 -19.26
C ILE A 419 -7.51 8.07 -20.07
N VAL A 420 -7.41 8.03 -21.40
CA VAL A 420 -7.79 9.16 -22.26
C VAL A 420 -9.29 9.45 -22.16
N ALA A 421 -10.13 8.42 -22.11
CA ALA A 421 -11.57 8.56 -21.93
C ALA A 421 -11.92 9.26 -20.60
N LEU A 422 -11.26 8.87 -19.50
CA LEU A 422 -11.46 9.49 -18.18
C LEU A 422 -10.96 10.94 -18.14
N ALA A 423 -9.84 11.25 -18.78
CA ALA A 423 -9.32 12.61 -18.88
C ALA A 423 -10.26 13.54 -19.66
N VAL A 424 -10.86 13.05 -20.75
CA VAL A 424 -11.85 13.80 -21.55
C VAL A 424 -13.12 14.04 -20.75
N LEU A 425 -13.63 13.03 -20.02
CA LEU A 425 -14.80 13.18 -19.16
C LEU A 425 -14.57 14.16 -18.01
N GLY A 426 -13.40 14.11 -17.36
CA GLY A 426 -13.01 15.09 -16.33
C GLY A 426 -12.93 16.51 -16.88
N THR A 427 -12.36 16.69 -18.08
CA THR A 427 -12.26 18.01 -18.72
C THR A 427 -13.63 18.56 -19.11
N LEU A 428 -14.52 17.72 -19.64
CA LEU A 428 -15.90 18.11 -19.96
C LEU A 428 -16.69 18.47 -18.72
N TRP A 429 -16.48 17.74 -17.62
CA TRP A 429 -17.11 18.04 -16.34
C TRP A 429 -16.70 19.40 -15.77
N ILE A 430 -15.41 19.74 -15.85
CA ILE A 430 -14.86 21.01 -15.37
C ILE A 430 -15.38 22.20 -16.19
N ILE A 431 -15.48 22.06 -17.52
CA ILE A 431 -15.81 23.20 -18.39
C ILE A 431 -17.32 23.38 -18.57
N TRP A 432 -18.09 22.28 -18.66
CA TRP A 432 -19.50 22.31 -19.10
C TRP A 432 -20.48 21.69 -18.09
N GLY A 433 -20.00 21.21 -16.94
CA GLY A 433 -20.82 20.62 -15.89
C GLY A 433 -21.28 19.17 -16.17
N PRO A 434 -21.98 18.55 -15.20
CA PRO A 434 -22.27 17.12 -15.20
C PRO A 434 -23.19 16.66 -16.34
N ALA A 435 -24.14 17.49 -16.77
CA ALA A 435 -25.05 17.13 -17.87
C ALA A 435 -24.30 16.92 -19.21
N ALA A 436 -23.28 17.74 -19.49
CA ALA A 436 -22.48 17.62 -20.70
C ALA A 436 -21.53 16.41 -20.68
N ALA A 437 -20.96 16.08 -19.51
CA ALA A 437 -20.13 14.90 -19.33
C ALA A 437 -20.93 13.59 -19.56
N VAL A 438 -22.16 13.52 -19.03
CA VAL A 438 -23.05 12.36 -19.22
C VAL A 438 -23.47 12.21 -20.68
N ALA A 439 -23.78 13.31 -21.36
CA ALA A 439 -24.16 13.29 -22.78
C ALA A 439 -23.03 12.81 -23.72
N ALA A 440 -21.76 12.93 -23.31
CA ALA A 440 -20.60 12.52 -24.10
C ALA A 440 -20.23 11.03 -23.98
N VAL A 441 -20.75 10.31 -22.97
CA VAL A 441 -20.43 8.90 -22.70
C VAL A 441 -20.72 7.98 -23.91
N PRO A 442 -21.87 8.07 -24.60
CA PRO A 442 -22.17 7.19 -25.73
C PRO A 442 -21.15 7.35 -26.89
N ALA A 443 -20.73 8.59 -27.18
CA ALA A 443 -19.76 8.87 -28.24
C ALA A 443 -18.36 8.31 -27.92
N ILE A 444 -17.94 8.40 -26.65
CA ILE A 444 -16.65 7.86 -26.19
C ILE A 444 -16.66 6.32 -26.22
N VAL A 445 -17.78 5.70 -25.87
CA VAL A 445 -17.95 4.23 -25.96
C VAL A 445 -17.87 3.76 -27.42
N ILE A 446 -18.54 4.45 -28.35
CA ILE A 446 -18.49 4.12 -29.79
C ILE A 446 -17.07 4.24 -30.34
N LEU A 447 -16.37 5.34 -30.04
CA LEU A 447 -14.97 5.55 -30.44
C LEU A 447 -14.04 4.48 -29.87
N SER A 448 -14.26 4.06 -28.62
CA SER A 448 -13.47 3.01 -27.99
C SER A 448 -13.70 1.66 -28.68
N VAL A 449 -14.95 1.31 -29.00
CA VAL A 449 -15.29 0.06 -29.70
C VAL A 449 -14.70 0.03 -31.12
N SER A 450 -14.75 1.13 -31.86
CA SER A 450 -14.13 1.22 -33.19
C SER A 450 -12.60 1.11 -33.16
N LEU A 451 -11.95 1.63 -32.11
CA LEU A 451 -10.50 1.47 -31.89
C LEU A 451 -10.09 0.06 -31.46
N PHE A 452 -11.04 -0.78 -31.01
CA PHE A 452 -10.78 -2.16 -30.62
C PHE A 452 -11.02 -3.18 -31.74
N GLN A 453 -11.71 -2.79 -32.83
CA GLN A 453 -12.01 -3.67 -33.96
C GLN A 453 -11.03 -3.53 -35.15
N GLY A 454 -10.04 -2.62 -35.08
CA GLY A 454 -8.96 -2.48 -36.07
C GLY A 454 -7.59 -2.70 -35.43
#